data_AF-A0A939DTZ0-F1
#
_entry.id   AF-A0A939DTZ0-F1
#
_cell.length_a   1.000
_cell.length_b   1.000
_cell.length_c   1.000
_cell.angle_alpha   90.00
_cell.angle_beta   90.00
_cell.angle_gamma   90.00
#
_symmetry.space_group_name_H-M   'P 1'
#
loop_
_entity.id
_entity.type
_entity.pdbx_description
1 polymer ?
#
loop_
_entity_poly.entity_id
_entity_poly.type
_entity_poly.pdbx_seq_one_letter_code
_entity_poly.pdbx_strand_id
1 'polypeptide(L)' 'QGKQATEFDSLLIYMPGETLYSPCGACRQVIVEFFAPDAEIIATCDSESSQSWRVDELLPGAFSMP' A
#
# COMPACT_ATOMS: atom_id res chain seq x y z
N GLN A 1 20.16 11.58 5.33
CA GLN A 1 18.92 11.64 6.12
C GLN A 1 17.96 10.67 5.48
N GLY A 2 17.39 9.74 6.24
CA GLY A 2 16.48 8.70 5.76
C GLY A 2 15.35 8.49 6.76
N LYS A 3 14.24 7.92 6.29
CA LYS A 3 13.14 7.47 7.12
C LYS A 3 13.33 5.99 7.46
N GLN A 4 13.02 5.62 8.68
CA GLN A 4 12.98 4.23 9.13
C GLN A 4 11.69 3.56 8.64
N ALA A 5 11.65 2.23 8.64
CA ALA A 5 10.39 1.50 8.51
C ALA A 5 9.41 1.98 9.60
N THR A 6 8.13 1.96 9.28
CA THR A 6 6.98 2.42 10.08
C THR A 6 6.90 3.94 10.34
N GLU A 7 7.82 4.75 9.81
CA GLU A 7 7.68 6.23 9.82
C GLU A 7 6.83 6.77 8.66
N PHE A 8 6.15 5.89 7.91
CA PHE A 8 5.26 6.25 6.80
C PHE A 8 3.80 5.99 7.20
N ASP A 9 3.00 7.05 7.25
CA ASP A 9 1.60 6.98 7.70
C ASP A 9 0.63 6.50 6.61
N SER A 10 0.91 6.81 5.33
CA SER A 10 0.03 6.47 4.20
C SER A 10 0.74 6.47 2.84
N LEU A 11 0.14 5.80 1.84
CA LEU A 11 0.59 5.75 0.45
C LEU A 11 -0.58 5.92 -0.52
N LEU A 12 -0.45 6.85 -1.47
CA LEU A 12 -1.38 6.99 -2.60
C LEU A 12 -0.76 6.39 -3.88
N ILE A 13 -1.51 5.53 -4.55
CA ILE A 13 -1.18 4.93 -5.84
C ILE A 13 -2.13 5.53 -6.89
N TYR A 14 -1.58 6.29 -7.83
CA TYR A 14 -2.35 6.84 -8.93
C TYR A 14 -2.14 6.02 -10.21
N MET A 15 -3.23 5.80 -10.94
CA MET A 15 -3.27 4.99 -12.15
C MET A 15 -3.93 5.82 -13.26
N PRO A 16 -3.20 6.17 -14.34
CA PRO A 16 -3.82 6.83 -15.49
C PRO A 16 -4.93 5.97 -16.10
N GLY A 17 -6.03 6.61 -16.50
CA GLY A 17 -7.22 5.98 -17.05
C GLY A 17 -8.37 5.85 -16.05
N GLU A 18 -9.37 5.06 -16.43
CA GLU A 18 -10.67 4.98 -15.73
C GLU A 18 -10.81 3.74 -14.83
N THR A 19 -9.74 2.97 -14.63
CA THR A 19 -9.80 1.67 -13.94
C THR A 19 -8.83 1.63 -12.77
N LEU A 20 -9.32 1.13 -11.62
CA LEU A 20 -8.50 0.85 -10.46
C LEU A 20 -7.91 -0.56 -10.54
N TYR A 21 -6.65 -0.67 -10.12
CA TYR A 21 -5.97 -1.94 -9.93
C TYR A 21 -5.49 -2.03 -8.47
N SER A 22 -5.38 -3.25 -7.96
CA SER A 22 -4.67 -3.48 -6.69
C SER A 22 -3.16 -3.46 -6.91
N PRO A 23 -2.32 -3.08 -5.93
CA PRO A 23 -0.87 -3.20 -6.05
C PRO A 23 -0.47 -4.66 -6.35
N CYS A 24 0.59 -4.85 -7.14
CA CYS A 24 1.08 -6.19 -7.46
C CYS A 24 1.71 -6.87 -6.23
N GLY A 25 1.93 -8.18 -6.29
CA GLY A 25 2.47 -8.95 -5.16
C GLY A 25 3.81 -8.42 -4.63
N ALA A 26 4.72 -8.01 -5.53
CA ALA A 26 6.01 -7.45 -5.13
C ALA A 26 5.86 -6.11 -4.39
N CYS A 27 4.97 -5.22 -4.86
CA CYS A 27 4.68 -3.97 -4.17
C CYS A 27 4.07 -4.23 -2.79
N ARG A 28 3.14 -5.18 -2.67
CA ARG A 28 2.52 -5.55 -1.38
C ARG A 28 3.58 -6.02 -0.37
N GLN A 29 4.54 -6.83 -0.79
CA GLN A 29 5.65 -7.27 0.06
C GLN A 29 6.47 -6.07 0.59
N VAL A 30 6.87 -5.16 -0.30
CA VAL A 30 7.62 -3.95 0.09
C VAL A 30 6.79 -3.06 1.02
N ILE A 31 5.50 -2.86 0.73
CA ILE A 31 4.62 -2.06 1.58
C ILE A 31 4.56 -2.65 3.00
N VAL A 32 4.39 -3.96 3.14
CA VAL A 32 4.34 -4.65 4.44
C VAL A 32 5.67 -4.56 5.21
N GLU A 33 6.81 -4.52 4.51
CA GLU A 33 8.13 -4.39 5.16
C GLU A 33 8.41 -2.98 5.70
N PHE A 34 7.84 -1.94 5.08
CA PHE A 34 8.20 -0.55 5.39
C PHE A 34 7.10 0.26 6.07
N PHE A 35 5.85 -0.16 6.06
CA PHE A 35 4.73 0.57 6.66
C PHE A 35 4.20 -0.10 7.94
N ALA A 36 3.57 0.69 8.81
CA ALA A 36 2.86 0.13 9.95
C ALA A 36 1.65 -0.71 9.47
N PRO A 37 1.25 -1.79 10.19
CA PRO A 37 0.14 -2.65 9.78
C PRO A 37 -1.19 -1.92 9.58
N ASP A 38 -1.41 -0.83 10.30
CA ASP A 38 -2.61 0.02 10.27
C ASP A 38 -2.47 1.24 9.35
N ALA A 39 -1.33 1.43 8.68
CA ALA A 39 -1.14 2.50 7.71
C ALA A 39 -2.09 2.33 6.51
N GLU A 40 -2.49 3.44 5.91
CA GLU A 40 -3.50 3.47 4.84
C GLU A 40 -2.85 3.46 3.45
N ILE A 41 -3.31 2.56 2.59
CA ILE A 41 -2.90 2.48 1.19
C ILE A 41 -4.12 2.78 0.32
N ILE A 42 -4.03 3.82 -0.51
CA ILE A 42 -5.13 4.34 -1.32
C ILE A 42 -4.76 4.19 -2.79
N ALA A 43 -5.67 3.69 -3.62
CA ALA A 43 -5.58 3.71 -5.07
C ALA A 43 -6.63 4.66 -5.66
N THR A 44 -6.25 5.47 -6.64
CA THR A 44 -7.14 6.36 -7.39
C THR A 44 -6.73 6.42 -8.86
N CYS A 45 -7.59 6.99 -9.71
CA CYS A 45 -7.38 7.11 -11.13
C CYS A 45 -7.95 8.45 -11.66
N ASP A 46 -8.13 8.60 -12.97
CA ASP A 46 -8.65 9.85 -13.56
C ASP A 46 -10.15 10.09 -13.30
N SER A 47 -10.85 9.05 -12.84
CA SER A 47 -12.23 9.15 -12.38
C SER A 47 -12.32 9.50 -10.88
N GLU A 48 -13.52 9.79 -10.39
CA GLU A 48 -13.80 9.98 -8.96
C GLU A 48 -13.71 8.67 -8.13
N SER A 49 -13.27 7.56 -8.75
CA SER A 49 -13.13 6.27 -8.08
C SER A 49 -11.89 6.23 -7.19
N SER A 50 -12.05 5.67 -6.00
CA SER A 50 -10.96 5.34 -5.11
C SER A 50 -11.20 4.03 -4.37
N GLN A 51 -10.11 3.40 -3.93
CA GLN A 51 -10.15 2.22 -3.08
C GLN A 51 -9.05 2.33 -2.03
N SER A 52 -9.33 1.98 -0.78
CA SER A 52 -8.33 1.95 0.28
C SER A 52 -8.26 0.57 0.95
N TRP A 53 -7.09 0.30 1.52
CA TRP A 53 -6.78 -0.88 2.32
C TRP A 53 -5.88 -0.47 3.48
N ARG A 54 -5.93 -1.24 4.57
CA ARG A 54 -4.82 -1.27 5.52
C ARG A 54 -3.68 -2.15 5.00
N VAL A 55 -2.47 -1.89 5.46
CA VAL A 55 -1.28 -2.68 5.07
C VAL A 55 -1.44 -4.16 5.41
N ASP A 56 -2.00 -4.49 6.58
CA ASP A 56 -2.22 -5.88 7.00
C ASP A 56 -3.26 -6.65 6.15
N GLU A 57 -4.14 -5.93 5.44
CA GLU A 57 -5.12 -6.52 4.52
C GLU A 57 -4.52 -6.84 3.15
N LEU A 58 -3.42 -6.19 2.76
CA LEU A 58 -2.83 -6.34 1.43
C LEU A 58 -2.15 -7.69 1.22
N LEU A 59 -1.56 -8.27 2.26
CA LEU A 59 -0.83 -9.53 2.18
C LEU A 59 -1.05 -10.41 3.42
N PRO A 60 -2.21 -11.10 3.51
CA PRO A 60 -2.49 -12.01 4.62
C PRO A 60 -1.44 -13.12 4.71
N GLY A 61 -0.91 -13.37 5.92
CA GLY A 61 0.14 -14.36 6.12
C GLY A 61 1.49 -13.95 5.54
N ALA A 62 1.75 -12.64 5.43
CA ALA A 62 3.04 -12.12 4.99
C ALA A 62 4.21 -12.74 5.75
N PHE A 63 5.29 -13.00 5.02
CA PHE A 63 6.55 -13.41 5.61
C PHE A 63 7.10 -12.26 6.47
N SER A 64 7.39 -12.54 7.74
CA SER A 64 8.09 -11.63 8.64
C SER A 64 9.40 -12.27 9.07
N MET A 65 10.48 -11.48 9.05
CA MET A 65 11.74 -11.89 9.65
C MET A 65 11.67 -11.60 11.16
N PRO A 66 11.97 -12.58 12.03
CA PRO A 66 12.05 -12.38 13.47
C PRO A 66 13.21 -11.45 13.89
#